data_AF-A0A0K8R878-F1
#
_entry.id   AF-A0A0K8R878-F1
#
_cell.length_a   1.000
_cell.length_b   1.000
_cell.length_c   1.000
_cell.angle_alpha   90.00
_cell.angle_beta   90.00
_cell.angle_gamma   90.00
#
_symmetry.space_group_name_H-M   'P 1'
#
loop_
_entity.id
_entity.type
_entity.pdbx_description
1 polymer ?
#
loop_
_entity_poly.entity_id
_entity_poly.type
_entity_poly.pdbx_seq_one_letter_code
_entity_poly.pdbx_strand_id
1 'polypeptide(L)'
;MSPIRKVFEDTHQSEATEVTMPTSDNEPLLETDNQLQEYQDFKRGLLFSSLVLVYSSYGDDPFRLCMITYRPNEAPEPDGNLYVLTSGLSGDQAMVQAFEPYTLKDRNATFKSAARINRNGRFYESRVIFTDRRQCILLRTPGYQNLCELFTGGRYTNGILNNICFFIYTVYCKQPAKKFTNLGDCWPPAKKGN
;
A
#
# COMPACT_ATOMS: atom_id res chain seq x y z
N MET A 1 -25.81 -11.76 -11.67
CA MET A 1 -24.83 -11.39 -12.71
C MET A 1 -23.48 -11.30 -12.01
N SER A 2 -22.64 -12.34 -12.13
CA SER A 2 -21.37 -12.43 -11.39
C SER A 2 -20.32 -11.50 -12.02
N PRO A 3 -19.51 -10.76 -11.24
CA PRO A 3 -18.46 -9.92 -11.78
C PRO A 3 -17.31 -10.76 -12.35
N ILE A 4 -16.76 -10.30 -13.47
CA ILE A 4 -15.64 -10.94 -14.19
C ILE A 4 -14.34 -10.62 -13.43
N ARG A 5 -13.64 -11.65 -12.95
CA ARG A 5 -12.39 -11.57 -12.17
C ARG A 5 -11.18 -11.72 -13.09
N LYS A 6 -10.19 -10.83 -12.99
CA LYS A 6 -8.90 -10.93 -13.70
C LYS A 6 -7.80 -11.24 -12.67
N VAL A 7 -7.15 -12.40 -12.80
CA VAL A 7 -6.12 -12.91 -11.88
C VAL A 7 -4.73 -12.72 -12.50
N PHE A 8 -3.74 -12.34 -11.70
CA PHE A 8 -2.35 -12.16 -12.13
C PHE A 8 -1.38 -12.94 -11.20
N GLU A 9 -0.36 -13.58 -11.78
CA GLU A 9 0.68 -14.37 -11.07
C GLU A 9 2.07 -13.75 -11.27
N ASP A 10 2.98 -13.95 -10.32
CA ASP A 10 4.32 -13.35 -10.27
C ASP A 10 5.44 -14.42 -10.37
N THR A 11 6.43 -14.25 -11.25
CA THR A 11 7.37 -15.33 -11.66
C THR A 11 8.87 -15.01 -11.53
N HIS A 12 9.31 -13.99 -10.78
CA HIS A 12 10.76 -13.70 -10.65
C HIS A 12 11.24 -13.28 -9.26
N GLN A 13 12.46 -13.72 -8.89
CA GLN A 13 13.22 -13.28 -7.70
C GLN A 13 14.09 -12.07 -8.04
N SER A 14 14.19 -11.10 -7.12
CA SER A 14 15.07 -9.92 -7.25
C SER A 14 16.04 -9.82 -6.08
N GLU A 15 17.28 -9.49 -6.41
CA GLU A 15 18.39 -9.17 -5.51
C GLU A 15 18.54 -7.65 -5.39
N ALA A 16 18.75 -7.16 -4.17
CA ALA A 16 19.26 -5.82 -3.92
C ALA A 16 20.11 -5.84 -2.63
N THR A 17 21.22 -5.12 -2.67
CA THR A 17 22.23 -5.00 -1.61
C THR A 17 22.33 -3.53 -1.20
N GLU A 18 22.27 -3.21 0.11
CA GLU A 18 23.06 -2.10 0.66
C GLU A 18 23.16 -2.13 2.20
N VAL A 19 24.22 -1.48 2.69
CA VAL A 19 24.96 -1.66 3.96
C VAL A 19 24.34 -0.91 5.15
N THR A 20 24.37 -1.50 6.35
CA THR A 20 23.90 -0.88 7.61
C THR A 20 25.07 -0.28 8.41
N MET A 21 25.01 1.03 8.70
CA MET A 21 25.86 1.71 9.70
C MET A 21 25.06 2.02 10.98
N PRO A 22 25.68 2.05 12.18
CA PRO A 22 24.99 2.33 13.44
C PRO A 22 24.61 3.82 13.56
N THR A 23 23.37 4.08 13.98
CA THR A 23 22.74 5.41 14.09
C THR A 23 23.22 6.19 15.32
N SER A 24 23.42 7.50 15.16
CA SER A 24 23.70 8.44 16.26
C SER A 24 22.39 8.96 16.89
N ASP A 25 22.39 9.24 18.19
CA ASP A 25 21.18 9.58 18.98
C ASP A 25 20.40 10.84 18.53
N ASN A 26 20.91 11.60 17.55
CA ASN A 26 20.31 12.85 17.06
C ASN A 26 19.86 12.80 15.59
N GLU A 27 19.95 11.65 14.92
CA GLU A 27 19.45 11.51 13.54
C GLU A 27 17.97 11.15 13.51
N PRO A 28 17.19 11.69 12.54
CA PRO A 28 15.82 11.25 12.33
C PRO A 28 15.77 9.74 12.07
N LEU A 29 14.80 9.06 12.68
CA LEU A 29 14.61 7.64 12.43
C LEU A 29 14.44 7.39 10.93
N LEU A 30 15.22 6.44 10.41
CA LEU A 30 15.15 5.98 9.03
C LEU A 30 14.04 4.93 8.92
N GLU A 31 13.45 4.79 7.71
CA GLU A 31 12.51 3.70 7.41
C GLU A 31 13.12 2.32 7.73
N THR A 32 14.45 2.25 7.80
CA THR A 32 15.23 1.07 8.07
C THR A 32 15.54 0.81 9.54
N ASP A 33 15.08 1.63 10.47
CA ASP A 33 15.44 1.43 11.86
C ASP A 33 14.67 0.30 12.53
N ASN A 34 15.38 -0.46 13.36
CA ASN A 34 14.83 -1.63 14.05
C ASN A 34 13.63 -1.30 14.93
N GLN A 35 13.61 -0.10 15.53
CA GLN A 35 12.51 0.38 16.37
C GLN A 35 11.19 0.55 15.60
N LEU A 36 11.24 0.73 14.28
CA LEU A 36 10.03 0.88 13.46
C LEU A 36 9.44 -0.43 12.98
N GLN A 37 10.22 -1.53 12.98
CA GLN A 37 9.82 -2.77 12.32
C GLN A 37 8.51 -3.35 12.84
N GLU A 38 8.20 -3.13 14.13
CA GLU A 38 6.92 -3.57 14.68
C GLU A 38 5.71 -2.88 14.03
N TYR A 39 5.89 -1.66 13.53
CA TYR A 39 4.88 -0.87 12.82
C TYR A 39 4.93 -1.09 11.30
N GLN A 40 5.72 -2.06 10.84
CA GLN A 40 5.90 -2.36 9.42
C GLN A 40 5.28 -3.70 9.04
N ASP A 41 4.34 -4.24 9.81
CA ASP A 41 3.65 -5.47 9.47
C ASP A 41 2.52 -5.22 8.44
N PHE A 42 2.69 -5.73 7.22
CA PHE A 42 1.78 -5.54 6.10
C PHE A 42 0.40 -6.16 6.36
N LYS A 43 0.37 -7.39 6.88
CA LYS A 43 -0.90 -8.05 7.19
C LYS A 43 -1.69 -7.25 8.21
N ARG A 44 -1.05 -6.85 9.32
CA ARG A 44 -1.69 -6.09 10.39
C ARG A 44 -2.23 -4.76 9.92
N GLY A 45 -1.53 -4.08 9.01
CA GLY A 45 -1.99 -2.83 8.44
C GLY A 45 -3.26 -2.95 7.58
N LEU A 46 -3.55 -4.15 7.05
CA LEU A 46 -4.70 -4.39 6.17
C LEU A 46 -5.93 -5.03 6.85
N LEU A 47 -5.80 -5.54 8.08
CA LEU A 47 -6.83 -6.39 8.72
C LEU A 47 -8.12 -5.67 9.13
N PHE A 48 -8.15 -4.34 9.16
CA PHE A 48 -9.20 -3.62 9.88
C PHE A 48 -10.37 -3.11 9.03
N SER A 49 -10.25 -3.09 7.69
CA SER A 49 -11.34 -2.83 6.72
C SER A 49 -10.77 -2.66 5.31
N SER A 50 -11.62 -2.27 4.35
CA SER A 50 -11.16 -1.65 3.11
C SER A 50 -10.47 -0.32 3.39
N LEU A 51 -9.25 -0.16 2.89
CA LEU A 51 -8.47 1.07 3.01
C LEU A 51 -8.54 1.84 1.69
N VAL A 52 -8.77 3.15 1.76
CA VAL A 52 -8.84 4.03 0.60
C VAL A 52 -7.59 4.89 0.49
N LEU A 53 -7.15 5.18 -0.75
CA LEU A 53 -6.01 6.05 -0.99
C LEU A 53 -6.37 7.49 -0.63
N VAL A 54 -5.55 8.12 0.22
CA VAL A 54 -5.74 9.52 0.63
C VAL A 54 -4.63 10.40 0.08
N TYR A 55 -3.36 10.01 0.25
CA TYR A 55 -2.21 10.75 -0.29
C TYR A 55 -1.37 9.89 -1.23
N SER A 56 -0.91 10.50 -2.32
CA SER A 56 0.06 9.91 -3.24
C SER A 56 1.18 10.91 -3.53
N SER A 57 2.42 10.43 -3.57
CA SER A 57 3.57 11.21 -4.03
C SER A 57 3.70 11.23 -5.57
N TYR A 58 2.88 10.46 -6.28
CA TYR A 58 2.83 10.45 -7.75
C TYR A 58 1.45 10.92 -8.23
N GLY A 59 1.36 12.20 -8.61
CA GLY A 59 0.07 12.85 -8.91
C GLY A 59 -0.62 12.36 -10.18
N ASP A 60 0.18 12.05 -11.21
CA ASP A 60 -0.27 11.62 -12.53
C ASP A 60 -0.13 10.10 -12.73
N ASP A 61 -0.18 9.33 -11.64
CA ASP A 61 -0.14 7.87 -11.71
C ASP A 61 -1.35 7.35 -12.53
N PRO A 62 -1.10 6.69 -13.67
CA PRO A 62 -2.18 6.14 -14.52
C PRO A 62 -2.85 4.93 -13.87
N PHE A 63 -2.19 4.25 -12.93
CA PHE A 63 -2.66 3.02 -12.29
C PHE A 63 -2.60 3.13 -10.76
N ARG A 64 -3.39 4.08 -10.22
CA ARG A 64 -3.52 4.27 -8.77
C ARG A 64 -4.27 3.12 -8.14
N LEU A 65 -3.79 2.64 -6.99
CA LEU A 65 -4.57 1.75 -6.13
C LEU A 65 -5.50 2.64 -5.31
N CYS A 66 -6.79 2.63 -5.59
CA CYS A 66 -7.75 3.56 -4.99
C CYS A 66 -8.41 3.03 -3.73
N MET A 67 -8.61 1.71 -3.67
CA MET A 67 -9.09 1.03 -2.48
C MET A 67 -8.49 -0.37 -2.42
N ILE A 68 -7.99 -0.78 -1.27
CA ILE A 68 -7.46 -2.12 -1.02
C ILE A 68 -8.34 -2.79 0.03
N THR A 69 -8.87 -3.97 -0.30
CA THR A 69 -9.59 -4.84 0.63
C THR A 69 -8.82 -6.15 0.75
N TYR A 70 -8.40 -6.46 1.96
CA TYR A 70 -7.70 -7.71 2.26
C TYR A 70 -8.68 -8.80 2.69
N ARG A 71 -8.57 -9.99 2.08
CA ARG A 71 -9.36 -11.17 2.42
C ARG A 71 -8.43 -12.33 2.80
N PRO A 72 -8.13 -12.50 4.10
CA PRO A 72 -7.16 -13.50 4.58
C PRO A 72 -7.62 -14.95 4.42
N ASN A 73 -8.93 -15.21 4.43
CA ASN A 73 -9.50 -16.57 4.50
C ASN A 73 -9.96 -17.10 3.13
N GLU A 74 -9.51 -16.50 2.03
CA GLU A 74 -9.84 -16.97 0.67
C GLU A 74 -8.63 -17.65 0.05
N ALA A 75 -8.83 -18.73 -0.71
CA ALA A 75 -7.73 -19.30 -1.48
C ALA A 75 -7.14 -18.27 -2.47
N PRO A 76 -5.81 -18.19 -2.63
CA PRO A 76 -4.82 -19.15 -2.15
C PRO A 76 -4.40 -18.92 -0.69
N GLU A 77 -4.25 -20.04 0.03
CA GLU A 77 -3.56 -20.07 1.33
C GLU A 77 -2.05 -19.81 1.13
N PRO A 78 -1.31 -19.36 2.18
CA PRO A 78 -1.76 -19.13 3.56
C PRO A 78 -2.33 -17.73 3.81
N ASP A 79 -2.12 -16.82 2.87
CA ASP A 79 -2.20 -15.38 3.13
C ASP A 79 -3.35 -14.70 2.40
N GLY A 80 -4.08 -15.38 1.53
CA GLY A 80 -5.33 -14.91 0.97
C GLY A 80 -5.18 -14.02 -0.27
N ASN A 81 -6.14 -13.11 -0.47
CA ASN A 81 -6.18 -12.22 -1.63
C ASN A 81 -6.27 -10.74 -1.25
N LEU A 82 -5.69 -9.89 -2.10
CA LEU A 82 -6.00 -8.47 -2.17
C LEU A 82 -7.00 -8.21 -3.28
N TYR A 83 -8.06 -7.47 -2.95
CA TYR A 83 -9.02 -6.92 -3.90
C TYR A 83 -8.76 -5.42 -3.99
N VAL A 84 -8.43 -4.95 -5.18
CA VAL A 84 -7.97 -3.58 -5.38
C VAL A 84 -8.80 -2.89 -6.44
N LEU A 85 -9.48 -1.80 -6.07
CA LEU A 85 -10.05 -0.87 -7.04
C LEU A 85 -8.92 0.01 -7.56
N THR A 86 -8.81 0.16 -8.88
CA THR A 86 -7.70 0.89 -9.50
C THR A 86 -8.20 1.90 -10.52
N SER A 87 -7.46 2.99 -10.75
CA SER A 87 -7.82 3.97 -11.79
C SER A 87 -7.61 3.46 -13.23
N GLY A 88 -6.87 2.36 -13.40
CA GLY A 88 -6.47 1.85 -14.71
C GLY A 88 -7.40 0.78 -15.30
N LEU A 89 -8.39 0.32 -14.55
CA LEU A 89 -9.42 -0.60 -15.05
C LEU A 89 -10.72 0.16 -15.33
N SER A 90 -11.37 -0.18 -16.44
CA SER A 90 -12.69 0.35 -16.79
C SER A 90 -13.79 -0.40 -16.04
N GLY A 91 -14.77 0.31 -15.49
CA GLY A 91 -15.93 -0.30 -14.85
C GLY A 91 -15.76 -0.55 -13.35
N ASP A 92 -16.70 -1.31 -12.79
CA ASP A 92 -16.73 -1.67 -11.36
C ASP A 92 -15.79 -2.85 -11.01
N GLN A 93 -14.76 -3.08 -11.82
CA GLN A 93 -13.89 -4.25 -11.70
C GLN A 93 -12.76 -4.02 -10.69
N ALA A 94 -12.70 -4.90 -9.67
CA ALA A 94 -11.54 -5.00 -8.80
C ALA A 94 -10.46 -5.87 -9.46
N MET A 95 -9.22 -5.39 -9.43
CA MET A 95 -8.05 -6.24 -9.61
C MET A 95 -7.95 -7.19 -8.43
N VAL A 96 -7.80 -8.49 -8.66
CA VAL A 96 -7.62 -9.48 -7.59
C VAL A 96 -6.27 -10.15 -7.77
N GLN A 97 -5.48 -10.17 -6.71
CA GLN A 97 -4.20 -10.88 -6.68
C GLN A 97 -4.06 -11.69 -5.39
N ALA A 98 -3.30 -12.78 -5.47
CA ALA A 98 -2.79 -13.46 -4.28
C ALA A 98 -1.99 -12.47 -3.43
N PHE A 99 -2.15 -12.56 -2.11
CA PHE A 99 -1.37 -11.78 -1.18
C PHE A 99 -0.25 -12.64 -0.62
N GLU A 100 0.99 -12.28 -0.92
CA GLU A 100 2.17 -13.01 -0.46
C GLU A 100 3.13 -12.04 0.24
N PRO A 101 2.81 -11.63 1.49
CA PRO A 101 3.68 -10.78 2.27
C PRO A 101 4.90 -11.57 2.79
N TYR A 102 6.05 -10.92 2.79
CA TYR A 102 7.34 -11.47 3.21
C TYR A 102 8.16 -10.46 4.01
N THR A 103 9.21 -10.96 4.66
CA THR A 103 10.19 -10.17 5.41
C THR A 103 11.37 -9.82 4.50
N LEU A 104 11.83 -8.57 4.52
CA LEU A 104 13.06 -8.16 3.84
C LEU A 104 14.29 -8.74 4.55
N LYS A 105 15.38 -9.04 3.81
CA LYS A 105 16.54 -9.81 4.31
C LYS A 105 17.14 -9.30 5.63
N ASP A 106 17.18 -7.97 5.83
CA ASP A 106 17.78 -7.33 7.01
C ASP A 106 16.77 -6.96 8.11
N ARG A 107 15.60 -7.63 8.13
CA ARG A 107 14.51 -7.37 9.07
C ARG A 107 14.26 -8.55 9.98
N ASN A 108 13.66 -8.27 11.12
CA ASN A 108 13.13 -9.27 12.03
C ASN A 108 12.07 -10.10 11.29
N ALA A 109 12.30 -11.41 11.21
CA ALA A 109 11.43 -12.42 10.59
C ALA A 109 9.98 -12.41 11.12
N THR A 110 9.75 -11.83 12.30
CA THR A 110 8.42 -11.68 12.90
C THR A 110 7.51 -10.79 12.05
N PHE A 111 8.05 -9.76 11.41
CA PHE A 111 7.26 -8.76 10.69
C PHE A 111 7.41 -8.95 9.18
N LYS A 112 6.30 -9.24 8.52
CA LYS A 112 6.23 -9.31 7.06
C LYS A 112 6.02 -7.90 6.50
N SER A 113 7.11 -7.22 6.13
CA SER A 113 7.11 -5.79 5.81
C SER A 113 7.01 -5.42 4.34
N ALA A 114 7.00 -6.42 3.45
CA ALA A 114 6.87 -6.18 2.03
C ALA A 114 5.91 -7.19 1.38
N ALA A 115 5.35 -6.79 0.24
CA ALA A 115 4.60 -7.65 -0.66
C ALA A 115 4.77 -7.13 -2.09
N ARG A 116 4.60 -8.01 -3.08
CA ARG A 116 4.58 -7.58 -4.49
C ARG A 116 3.16 -7.24 -4.91
N ILE A 117 2.97 -6.02 -5.41
CA ILE A 117 1.66 -5.50 -5.82
C ILE A 117 1.68 -5.24 -7.32
N ASN A 118 0.64 -5.73 -8.01
CA ASN A 118 0.48 -5.53 -9.44
C ASN A 118 0.07 -4.08 -9.74
N ARG A 119 0.82 -3.42 -10.62
CA ARG A 119 0.44 -2.15 -11.23
C ARG A 119 0.51 -2.30 -12.73
N ASN A 120 -0.67 -2.37 -13.35
CA ASN A 120 -0.84 -2.46 -14.80
C ASN A 120 -0.11 -3.66 -15.45
N GLY A 121 -0.23 -4.85 -14.86
CA GLY A 121 0.35 -6.09 -15.38
C GLY A 121 1.79 -6.38 -14.95
N ARG A 122 2.40 -5.50 -14.15
CA ARG A 122 3.75 -5.72 -13.58
C ARG A 122 3.71 -5.65 -12.07
N PHE A 123 4.37 -6.59 -11.41
CA PHE A 123 4.49 -6.64 -9.95
C PHE A 123 5.68 -5.84 -9.45
N TYR A 124 5.45 -4.93 -8.52
CA TYR A 124 6.46 -4.11 -7.85
C TYR A 124 6.49 -4.43 -6.36
N GLU A 125 7.69 -4.43 -5.76
CA GLU A 125 7.82 -4.53 -4.30
C GLU A 125 7.29 -3.25 -3.65
N SER A 126 6.23 -3.40 -2.85
CA SER A 126 5.71 -2.38 -1.96
C SER A 126 6.10 -2.76 -0.53
N ARG A 127 6.67 -1.79 0.20
CA ARG A 127 7.13 -1.92 1.59
C ARG A 127 6.22 -1.10 2.49
N VAL A 128 5.95 -1.58 3.68
CA VAL A 128 5.27 -0.79 4.71
C VAL A 128 6.28 0.13 5.37
N ILE A 129 6.08 1.44 5.25
CA ILE A 129 6.83 2.43 6.02
C ILE A 129 6.33 2.43 7.46
N PHE A 130 5.00 2.48 7.60
CA PHE A 130 4.31 2.56 8.89
C PHE A 130 2.86 2.10 8.76
N THR A 131 2.34 1.48 9.81
CA THR A 131 0.92 1.30 10.06
C THR A 131 0.63 1.55 11.54
N ASP A 132 -0.51 2.20 11.82
CA ASP A 132 -1.05 2.29 13.17
C ASP A 132 -1.70 0.97 13.64
N ARG A 133 -1.68 -0.06 12.77
CA ARG A 133 -2.33 -1.36 12.95
C ARG A 133 -3.82 -1.22 13.24
N ARG A 134 -4.49 -0.19 12.73
CA ARG A 134 -5.91 0.07 12.97
C ARG A 134 -6.61 0.71 11.79
N GLN A 135 -6.17 1.88 11.37
CA GLN A 135 -6.90 2.71 10.42
C GLN A 135 -6.02 3.24 9.30
N CYS A 136 -4.74 2.91 9.24
CA CYS A 136 -3.89 3.35 8.14
C CYS A 136 -2.76 2.39 7.80
N ILE A 137 -2.25 2.55 6.58
CA ILE A 137 -0.99 1.96 6.16
C ILE A 137 -0.30 2.93 5.18
N LEU A 138 0.99 3.12 5.35
CA LEU A 138 1.85 3.88 4.46
C LEU A 138 2.72 2.91 3.69
N LEU A 139 2.65 2.98 2.37
CA LEU A 139 3.39 2.10 1.48
C LEU A 139 4.43 2.90 0.69
N ARG A 140 5.65 2.35 0.58
CA ARG A 140 6.70 2.79 -0.35
C ARG A 140 6.86 1.75 -1.45
N THR A 141 6.87 2.17 -2.71
CA THR A 141 7.14 1.30 -3.86
C THR A 141 8.36 1.84 -4.63
N PRO A 142 9.60 1.49 -4.23
CA PRO A 142 10.83 2.05 -4.81
C PRO A 142 10.90 1.90 -6.33
N GLY A 143 10.59 0.70 -6.83
CA GLY A 143 10.63 0.37 -8.26
C GLY A 143 9.53 1.04 -9.12
N TYR A 144 8.63 1.81 -8.51
CA TYR A 144 7.55 2.52 -9.19
C TYR A 144 7.60 4.00 -8.79
N GLN A 145 8.58 4.75 -9.35
CA GLN A 145 8.81 6.18 -9.10
C GLN A 145 9.04 6.55 -7.62
N ASN A 146 9.62 5.62 -6.84
CA ASN A 146 9.74 5.76 -5.39
C ASN A 146 8.43 6.18 -4.71
N LEU A 147 7.30 5.69 -5.25
CA LEU A 147 5.96 6.09 -4.87
C LEU A 147 5.74 5.89 -3.39
N CYS A 148 5.16 6.90 -2.74
CA CYS A 148 4.62 6.78 -1.39
C CYS A 148 3.15 7.11 -1.35
N GLU A 149 2.40 6.18 -0.75
CA GLU A 149 0.96 6.22 -0.65
C GLU A 149 0.53 6.07 0.80
N LEU A 150 -0.43 6.89 1.22
CA LEU A 150 -1.13 6.74 2.49
C LEU A 150 -2.54 6.23 2.20
N PHE A 151 -2.86 5.09 2.79
CA PHE A 151 -4.21 4.55 2.79
C PHE A 151 -4.82 4.63 4.18
N THR A 152 -6.12 4.88 4.24
CA THR A 152 -6.87 4.94 5.51
C THR A 152 -8.16 4.14 5.46
N GLY A 153 -8.54 3.52 6.57
CA GLY A 153 -9.84 2.87 6.74
C GLY A 153 -10.93 3.86 7.20
N GLY A 154 -12.17 3.59 6.82
CA GLY A 154 -13.33 4.42 7.19
C GLY A 154 -13.74 5.45 6.11
N ARG A 155 -14.71 6.32 6.45
CA ARG A 155 -15.07 7.45 5.56
C ARG A 155 -13.85 8.35 5.42
N TYR A 156 -13.66 8.98 4.25
CA TYR A 156 -12.67 10.04 4.04
C TYR A 156 -12.92 11.14 5.08
N THR A 157 -12.28 11.04 6.24
CA THR A 157 -12.42 12.04 7.28
C THR A 157 -11.57 13.21 6.80
N ASN A 158 -12.25 14.29 6.42
CA ASN A 158 -11.67 15.53 5.93
C ASN A 158 -10.74 16.16 6.97
N GLY A 159 -9.55 15.60 7.21
CA GLY A 159 -8.49 16.19 8.03
C GLY A 159 -8.82 16.50 9.50
N ILE A 160 -9.95 16.06 10.06
CA ILE A 160 -10.40 16.48 11.41
C ILE A 160 -9.75 15.68 12.56
N LEU A 161 -9.00 14.63 12.27
CA LEU A 161 -8.16 13.98 13.28
C LEU A 161 -6.71 14.06 12.79
N ASN A 162 -5.85 14.68 13.60
CA ASN A 162 -4.39 14.62 13.51
C ASN A 162 -3.92 13.15 13.61
N ASN A 163 -4.22 12.35 12.58
CA ASN A 163 -3.85 10.95 12.54
C ASN A 163 -2.33 10.91 12.38
N ILE A 164 -1.66 10.19 13.29
CA ILE A 164 -0.22 9.93 13.29
C ILE A 164 0.28 9.55 11.90
N CYS A 165 -0.53 8.84 11.11
CA CYS A 165 -0.19 8.43 9.75
C CYS A 165 0.02 9.60 8.77
N PHE A 166 -0.72 10.70 8.91
CA PHE A 166 -0.49 11.91 8.11
C PHE A 166 0.83 12.58 8.49
N PHE A 167 1.12 12.68 9.79
CA PHE A 167 2.39 13.21 10.26
C PHE A 167 3.57 12.36 9.77
N ILE A 168 3.50 11.05 9.97
CA ILE A 168 4.52 10.10 9.52
C ILE A 168 4.69 10.15 8.00
N TYR A 169 3.60 10.33 7.23
CA TYR A 169 3.69 10.55 5.79
C TYR A 169 4.52 11.81 5.48
N THR A 170 4.27 12.93 6.16
CA THR A 170 5.04 14.16 5.91
C THR A 170 6.52 14.01 6.27
N VAL A 171 6.85 13.20 7.28
CA VAL A 171 8.24 12.90 7.70
C VAL A 171 8.97 12.10 6.62
N TYR A 172 8.40 11.00 6.13
CA TYR A 172 9.08 10.09 5.20
C TYR A 172 8.84 10.36 3.71
N CYS A 173 7.74 11.03 3.37
CA CYS A 173 7.26 11.19 2.00
C CYS A 173 7.11 12.65 1.57
N LYS A 174 7.37 13.61 2.47
CA LYS A 174 7.23 15.05 2.22
C LYS A 174 5.78 15.42 1.88
N GLN A 175 5.59 16.51 1.14
CA GLN A 175 4.25 16.90 0.69
C GLN A 175 3.72 15.95 -0.38
N PRO A 176 2.46 15.50 -0.30
CA PRO A 176 1.88 14.66 -1.33
C PRO A 176 1.69 15.45 -2.63
N ALA A 177 1.97 14.81 -3.76
CA ALA A 177 1.68 15.37 -5.08
C ALA A 177 0.18 15.43 -5.35
N LYS A 178 -0.60 14.50 -4.76
CA LYS A 178 -2.05 14.48 -4.89
C LYS A 178 -2.73 14.02 -3.62
N LYS A 179 -3.86 14.66 -3.32
CA LYS A 179 -4.76 14.35 -2.21
C LYS A 179 -6.11 13.93 -2.75
N PHE A 180 -6.70 12.90 -2.17
CA PHE A 180 -8.01 12.37 -2.51
C PHE A 180 -8.95 12.57 -1.33
N THR A 181 -10.11 13.16 -1.59
CA THR A 181 -11.12 13.50 -0.57
C THR A 181 -12.33 12.57 -0.60
N ASN A 182 -12.48 11.81 -1.67
CA ASN A 182 -13.48 10.76 -1.81
C ASN A 182 -13.01 9.68 -2.80
N LEU A 183 -13.72 8.55 -2.86
CA LEU A 183 -13.35 7.42 -3.74
C LEU A 183 -13.47 7.77 -5.21
N GLY A 184 -14.43 8.62 -5.58
CA GLY A 184 -14.61 9.08 -6.95
C GLY A 184 -13.43 9.92 -7.47
N ASP A 185 -12.71 10.62 -6.61
CA ASP A 185 -11.51 11.37 -6.98
C ASP A 185 -10.39 10.44 -7.48
N CYS A 186 -10.30 9.24 -6.87
CA CYS A 186 -9.28 8.26 -7.25
C CYS A 186 -9.77 7.31 -8.33
N TRP A 187 -10.91 6.68 -8.08
CA TRP A 187 -11.57 5.68 -8.89
C TRP A 187 -12.82 6.31 -9.53
N PRO A 188 -12.66 7.00 -10.68
CA PRO A 188 -13.79 7.65 -11.31
C PRO A 188 -14.80 6.58 -11.75
N PRO A 189 -16.11 6.80 -11.52
CA PRO A 189 -17.13 5.88 -12.00
C PRO A 189 -17.01 5.70 -13.51
N ALA A 190 -17.32 4.51 -13.99
CA ALA A 190 -17.40 4.26 -15.43
C ALA A 190 -18.25 5.36 -16.08
N LYS A 191 -17.69 6.07 -17.07
CA LYS A 191 -18.47 7.01 -17.86
C LYS A 191 -19.71 6.26 -18.35
N LYS A 192 -20.89 6.62 -17.85
CA LYS A 192 -22.14 6.18 -18.47
C LYS A 192 -22.05 6.70 -19.90
N GLY A 193 -21.90 5.79 -20.86
CA GLY A 193 -21.96 6.15 -22.26
C GLY A 193 -23.27 6.89 -22.50
N ASN A 194 -23.19 8.07 -23.11
CA ASN A 194 -24.33 8.68 -23.78
C ASN A 194 -24.65 7.87 -25.03
#